data_AF-F0R6B1-F1
#
_entry.id   AF-F0R6B1-F1
#
_cell.length_a   1.000
_cell.length_b   1.000
_cell.length_c   1.000
_cell.angle_alpha   90.00
_cell.angle_beta   90.00
_cell.angle_gamma   90.00
#
_symmetry.space_group_name_H-M   'P 1'
#
loop_
_entity.id
_entity.type
_entity.pdbx_description
1 polymer ?
#
loop_
_entity_poly.entity_id
_entity_poly.type
_entity_poly.pdbx_seq_one_letter_code
_entity_poly.pdbx_strand_id
1 'polypeptide(L)'
;MNTVTERKQTAFRLDTSLLERLKAEAKREHRSLNNIVEVLLYEALENRPNPETMEAIEEARSGKKLEKLDLNRFEEYVSSL
;
A
#
# COMPACT_ATOMS: atom_id res chain seq x y z
N MET A 1 -23.95 1.53 -6.52
CA MET A 1 -24.26 0.21 -5.91
C MET A 1 -23.76 0.24 -4.48
N ASN A 2 -24.63 0.11 -3.47
CA ASN A 2 -24.20 -0.04 -2.08
C ASN A 2 -23.76 -1.50 -1.88
N THR A 3 -22.49 -1.79 -2.10
CA THR A 3 -21.92 -3.09 -1.75
C THR A 3 -21.83 -3.15 -0.23
N VAL A 4 -22.76 -3.86 0.40
CA VAL A 4 -22.63 -4.20 1.82
C VAL A 4 -21.47 -5.18 1.94
N THR A 5 -20.33 -4.70 2.44
CA THR A 5 -19.19 -5.57 2.74
C THR A 5 -19.56 -6.52 3.88
N GLU A 6 -19.53 -7.83 3.62
CA GLU A 6 -19.72 -8.84 4.65
C GLU A 6 -18.56 -8.76 5.65
N ARG A 7 -18.87 -8.57 6.94
CA ARG A 7 -17.87 -8.53 8.01
C ARG A 7 -18.01 -9.76 8.90
N LYS A 8 -16.89 -10.44 9.16
CA LYS A 8 -16.83 -11.60 10.06
C LYS A 8 -16.09 -11.23 11.34
N GLN A 9 -16.68 -11.55 12.49
CA GLN A 9 -16.03 -11.32 13.78
C GLN A 9 -14.79 -12.22 13.91
N THR A 10 -13.65 -11.60 14.20
CA THR A 10 -12.37 -12.28 14.41
C THR A 10 -11.71 -11.72 15.67
N ALA A 11 -11.16 -12.59 16.51
CA ALA A 11 -10.47 -12.20 17.73
C ALA A 11 -8.95 -12.29 17.55
N PHE A 12 -8.24 -11.23 17.91
CA PHE A 12 -6.78 -11.19 17.95
C PHE A 12 -6.29 -11.08 19.40
N ARG A 13 -5.20 -11.76 19.70
CA ARG A 13 -4.44 -11.50 20.93
C ARG A 13 -3.31 -10.55 20.57
N LEU A 14 -3.47 -9.29 20.96
CA LEU A 14 -2.47 -8.25 20.73
C LEU A 14 -1.73 -7.96 22.03
N ASP A 15 -0.47 -7.57 21.90
CA ASP A 15 0.28 -7.01 23.03
C ASP A 15 -0.45 -5.78 23.60
N THR A 16 -0.42 -5.62 24.92
CA THR A 16 -1.13 -4.54 25.60
C THR A 16 -0.64 -3.16 25.12
N SER A 17 0.66 -2.98 24.92
CA SER A 17 1.22 -1.70 24.47
C SER A 17 0.80 -1.38 23.04
N LEU A 18 0.68 -2.39 22.18
CA LEU A 18 0.18 -2.24 20.81
C LEU A 18 -1.30 -1.83 20.83
N LEU A 19 -2.12 -2.48 21.67
CA LEU A 19 -3.54 -2.15 21.78
C LEU A 19 -3.76 -0.70 22.21
N GLU A 20 -2.98 -0.19 23.18
CA GLU A 20 -3.09 1.20 23.62
C GLU A 20 -2.66 2.20 22.53
N ARG A 21 -1.63 1.89 21.75
CA ARG A 21 -1.25 2.71 20.59
C ARG A 21 -2.36 2.75 19.54
N LEU A 22 -2.96 1.60 19.21
CA LEU A 22 -4.06 1.52 18.24
C LEU A 22 -5.29 2.31 18.70
N LYS A 23 -5.60 2.31 20.01
CA LYS A 23 -6.69 3.12 20.58
C LYS A 23 -6.41 4.62 20.49
N ALA A 24 -5.17 5.04 20.80
CA ALA A 24 -4.76 6.44 20.68
C ALA A 24 -4.90 6.94 19.23
N GLU A 25 -4.50 6.09 18.27
CA GLU A 25 -4.59 6.36 16.85
C GLU A 25 -6.05 6.46 16.37
N ALA A 26 -6.90 5.50 16.77
CA ALA A 26 -8.33 5.55 16.48
C ALA A 26 -8.99 6.82 17.00
N LYS A 27 -8.61 7.29 18.19
CA LYS A 27 -9.09 8.56 18.74
C LYS A 27 -8.60 9.77 17.94
N ARG A 28 -7.33 9.78 17.53
CA ARG A 28 -6.72 10.86 16.72
C ARG A 28 -7.43 11.03 15.37
N GLU A 29 -7.81 9.91 14.77
CA GLU A 29 -8.47 9.84 13.46
C GLU A 29 -10.00 9.96 13.52
N HIS A 30 -10.60 10.05 14.71
CA HIS A 30 -12.06 9.99 14.91
C HIS A 30 -12.71 8.72 14.31
N ARG A 31 -12.00 7.58 14.40
CA ARG A 31 -12.42 6.28 13.88
C ARG A 31 -12.62 5.27 15.00
N SER A 32 -13.33 4.18 14.70
CA SER A 32 -13.38 3.04 15.62
C SER A 32 -12.06 2.25 15.58
N LEU A 33 -11.74 1.54 16.67
CA LEU A 33 -10.57 0.68 16.73
C LEU A 33 -10.59 -0.38 15.60
N ASN A 34 -11.76 -0.98 15.34
CA ASN A 34 -11.92 -1.94 14.27
C ASN A 34 -11.64 -1.31 12.90
N ASN A 35 -12.09 -0.08 12.65
CA ASN A 35 -11.84 0.58 11.38
C ASN A 35 -10.36 0.87 11.15
N ILE A 36 -9.62 1.34 12.16
CA ILE A 36 -8.16 1.55 12.05
C ILE A 36 -7.44 0.23 11.81
N VAL A 37 -7.77 -0.82 12.56
CA VAL A 37 -7.13 -2.13 12.39
C VAL A 37 -7.37 -2.68 10.99
N GLU A 38 -8.59 -2.55 10.47
CA GLU A 38 -8.94 -2.99 9.11
C GLU A 38 -8.12 -2.24 8.04
N VAL A 39 -8.04 -0.90 8.11
CA VAL A 39 -7.24 -0.08 7.18
C VAL A 39 -5.77 -0.47 7.23
N LEU A 40 -5.18 -0.55 8.41
CA LEU A 40 -3.76 -0.90 8.57
C LEU A 40 -3.45 -2.30 8.03
N LEU A 41 -4.37 -3.26 8.19
CA LEU A 41 -4.20 -4.61 7.66
C LEU A 41 -4.28 -4.62 6.12
N TYR A 42 -5.23 -3.88 5.53
CA TYR A 42 -5.30 -3.72 4.08
C TYR A 42 -4.02 -3.08 3.54
N GLU A 43 -3.59 -1.96 4.11
CA GLU A 43 -2.35 -1.30 3.72
C GLU A 43 -1.14 -2.25 3.83
N ALA A 44 -1.02 -3.01 4.91
CA ALA A 44 0.09 -3.95 5.09
C ALA A 44 0.10 -5.08 4.04
N LEU A 45 -1.08 -5.50 3.57
CA LEU A 45 -1.23 -6.54 2.56
C LEU A 45 -1.07 -6.00 1.13
N GLU A 46 -1.57 -4.79 0.87
CA GLU A 46 -1.52 -4.12 -0.43
C GLU A 46 -0.15 -3.50 -0.73
N ASN A 47 0.63 -3.14 0.30
CA ASN A 47 1.99 -2.59 0.15
C ASN A 47 3.05 -3.62 -0.30
N ARG A 48 2.64 -4.82 -0.74
CA ARG A 48 3.53 -5.75 -1.44
C ARG A 48 3.37 -5.57 -2.95
N PRO A 49 4.44 -5.21 -3.69
CA PRO A 49 4.38 -5.23 -5.14
C PRO A 49 3.96 -6.63 -5.61
N ASN A 50 3.01 -6.69 -6.54
CA ASN A 50 2.59 -7.96 -7.14
C ASN A 50 3.77 -8.58 -7.92
N PRO A 51 3.70 -9.88 -8.33
CA PRO A 51 4.80 -10.52 -9.02
C PRO A 51 5.31 -9.75 -10.25
N GLU A 52 4.40 -9.19 -11.05
CA GLU A 52 4.73 -8.37 -12.23
C GLU A 52 5.52 -7.10 -11.85
N THR A 53 5.11 -6.42 -10.78
CA THR A 53 5.81 -5.21 -10.29
C THR A 53 7.17 -5.58 -9.71
N MET A 54 7.28 -6.73 -9.03
CA MET A 54 8.57 -7.23 -8.55
C MET A 54 9.51 -7.55 -9.71
N GLU A 55 9.02 -8.19 -10.78
CA GLU A 55 9.79 -8.47 -11.99
C GLU A 55 10.27 -7.18 -12.65
N ALA A 56 9.41 -6.17 -12.79
CA ALA A 56 9.78 -4.86 -13.33
C ALA A 56 10.85 -4.16 -12.48
N ILE A 57 10.76 -4.24 -11.14
CA ILE A 57 11.76 -3.69 -10.22
C ILE A 57 13.11 -4.39 -10.42
N GLU A 58 13.13 -5.72 -10.51
CA GLU A 58 14.35 -6.48 -10.71
C GLU A 58 14.95 -6.27 -12.11
N GLU A 59 14.11 -6.13 -13.14
CA GLU A 59 14.53 -5.75 -14.49
C GLU A 59 15.23 -4.38 -14.48
N ALA A 60 14.62 -3.37 -13.86
CA ALA A 60 15.20 -2.04 -13.73
C ALA A 60 16.52 -2.05 -12.96
N ARG A 61 16.58 -2.80 -11.84
CA ARG A 61 17.82 -2.98 -11.04
C ARG A 61 18.93 -3.69 -11.79
N SER A 62 18.59 -4.61 -12.70
CA SER A 62 19.57 -5.37 -13.48
C SER A 62 20.39 -4.50 -14.44
N GLY A 63 19.89 -3.30 -14.77
CA GLY A 63 20.55 -2.37 -15.68
C GLY A 63 20.58 -2.79 -17.15
N LYS A 64 19.97 -3.93 -17.50
CA LYS A 64 20.09 -4.54 -18.84
C LYS A 64 19.25 -3.87 -19.93
N LYS A 65 18.11 -3.29 -19.55
CA LYS A 65 17.13 -2.65 -20.47
C LYS A 65 16.87 -1.20 -20.09
N LEU A 66 17.93 -0.46 -19.76
CA LEU A 66 17.83 0.96 -19.44
C LEU A 66 18.20 1.81 -20.65
N GLU A 67 17.44 2.88 -20.86
CA GLU A 67 17.73 3.93 -21.84
C GLU A 67 18.12 5.23 -21.13
N LYS A 68 18.87 6.09 -21.81
CA LYS A 68 19.20 7.42 -21.26
C LYS A 68 18.09 8.40 -21.61
N LEU A 69 17.49 9.00 -20.60
CA LEU A 69 16.52 10.07 -20.77
C LEU A 69 17.24 11.40 -21.07
N ASP A 70 17.00 11.97 -22.25
CA ASP A 70 17.42 13.33 -22.58
C ASP A 70 16.34 14.32 -22.16
N LEU A 71 16.63 15.11 -21.12
CA LEU A 71 15.69 16.08 -20.57
C LEU A 71 15.40 17.25 -21.52
N ASN A 72 16.27 17.52 -22.49
CA ASN A 72 16.02 18.57 -23.49
C ASN A 72 14.95 18.17 -24.50
N ARG A 73 14.64 16.87 -24.60
CA ARG A 73 13.62 16.29 -25.48
C ARG A 73 12.52 15.57 -24.70
N PHE A 74 12.29 15.99 -23.46
CA PHE A 74 11.35 15.33 -22.55
C PHE A 74 9.92 15.28 -23.11
N GLU A 75 9.44 16.36 -23.75
CA GLU A 75 8.10 16.41 -24.36
C GLU A 75 7.92 15.35 -25.47
N GLU A 76 8.95 15.14 -26.29
CA GLU A 76 8.93 14.12 -27.34
C GLU A 76 8.93 12.71 -26.75
N TYR A 77 9.71 12.47 -25.70
CA TYR A 77 9.70 11.20 -24.98
C TYR A 77 8.33 10.88 -24.39
N VAL A 78 7.71 11.84 -23.67
CA VAL A 78 6.36 11.65 -23.11
C VAL A 78 5.32 11.41 -24.21
N SER A 79 5.47 12.05 -25.37
CA SER A 79 4.58 11.83 -26.52
C SER A 79 4.75 10.44 -27.15
N SER A 80 5.83 9.72 -26.85
CA SER A 80 6.14 8.39 -27.37
C SER A 80 5.80 7.22 -26.42
N LEU A 81 5.44 7.53 -25.16
CA LEU A 81 4.97 6.56 -24.16
C LEU A 81 3.53 6.10 -24.45
#